data_AF-A0A932SAL1-F1
#
_entry.id   AF-A0A932SAL1-F1
#
_cell.length_a   1.000
_cell.length_b   1.000
_cell.length_c   1.000
_cell.angle_alpha   90.00
_cell.angle_beta   90.00
_cell.angle_gamma   90.00
#
_symmetry.space_group_name_H-M   'P 1'
#
loop_
_entity.id
_entity.type
_entity.pdbx_description
1 polymer ?
#
loop_
_entity_poly.entity_id
_entity_poly.type
_entity_poly.pdbx_seq_one_letter_code
_entity_poly.pdbx_strand_id
1 'polypeptide(L)'
;MEIKDVAMMSYERMWKVTDGALEGLTHEEFARRPNGHSNSIGWIAWHMARVEDRWTNMVLNKGKQLWETHGWAEKIGMPNDPNYSGGGMTPDQVQLFKTPAVQQVKDYWSAVRATTKECYAKLTPSMLDQMVQTPFRRELKVGDVISHVLCELNQHAGQVAYLRGYYKG
;
A
#
# COMPACT_ATOMS: atom_id res chain seq x y z
N MET A 1 -23.08 7.15 11.48
CA MET A 1 -21.70 7.22 10.96
C MET A 1 -20.78 7.16 12.15
N GLU A 2 -19.97 6.11 12.23
CA GLU A 2 -18.94 5.89 13.24
C GLU A 2 -17.56 6.30 12.70
N ILE A 3 -16.57 6.47 13.58
CA ILE A 3 -15.21 6.86 13.17
C ILE A 3 -14.55 5.87 12.18
N LYS A 4 -14.89 4.58 12.30
CA LYS A 4 -14.45 3.55 11.34
C LYS A 4 -14.99 3.79 9.93
N ASP A 5 -16.19 4.37 9.81
CA ASP A 5 -16.80 4.71 8.52
C ASP A 5 -16.00 5.86 7.87
N VAL A 6 -15.60 6.87 8.66
CA VAL A 6 -14.76 7.98 8.18
C VAL A 6 -13.40 7.48 7.69
N ALA A 7 -12.79 6.55 8.43
CA ALA A 7 -11.54 5.92 8.03
C ALA A 7 -11.72 5.12 6.73
N MET A 8 -12.80 4.34 6.60
CA MET A 8 -13.09 3.58 5.39
C MET A 8 -13.37 4.48 4.19
N MET A 9 -14.13 5.56 4.36
CA MET A 9 -14.34 6.57 3.32
C MET A 9 -13.02 7.20 2.85
N SER A 10 -12.04 7.34 3.74
CA SER A 10 -10.72 7.88 3.40
C SER A 10 -9.92 6.91 2.52
N TYR A 11 -9.96 5.60 2.84
CA TYR A 11 -9.43 4.56 1.94
C TYR A 11 -10.12 4.55 0.59
N GLU A 12 -11.46 4.55 0.55
CA GLU A 12 -12.21 4.49 -0.71
C GLU A 12 -11.90 5.68 -1.63
N ARG A 13 -11.76 6.88 -1.05
CA ARG A 13 -11.33 8.07 -1.79
C ARG A 13 -9.91 7.93 -2.32
N MET A 14 -8.99 7.48 -1.48
CA MET A 14 -7.59 7.24 -1.86
C MET A 14 -7.49 6.20 -2.98
N TRP A 15 -8.17 5.06 -2.83
CA TRP A 15 -8.24 4.00 -3.84
C TRP A 15 -8.79 4.51 -5.17
N LYS A 16 -9.87 5.31 -5.14
CA LYS A 16 -10.43 5.92 -6.36
C LYS A 16 -9.43 6.83 -7.06
N VAL A 17 -8.69 7.65 -6.32
CA VAL A 17 -7.63 8.52 -6.88
C VAL A 17 -6.54 7.68 -7.53
N THR A 18 -6.07 6.64 -6.83
CA THR A 18 -5.02 5.77 -7.36
C THR A 18 -5.49 4.96 -8.57
N ASP A 19 -6.69 4.41 -8.54
CA ASP A 19 -7.23 3.61 -9.65
C ASP A 19 -7.37 4.46 -10.91
N GLY A 20 -7.89 5.69 -10.78
CA GLY A 20 -7.98 6.63 -11.89
C GLY A 20 -6.60 7.02 -12.44
N ALA A 21 -5.59 7.18 -11.57
CA ALA A 21 -4.24 7.51 -12.00
C ALA A 21 -3.51 6.33 -12.67
N LEU A 22 -3.84 5.09 -12.31
CA LEU A 22 -3.28 3.89 -12.92
C LEU A 22 -3.95 3.50 -14.24
N GLU A 23 -5.10 4.08 -14.55
CA GLU A 23 -5.89 3.71 -15.71
C GLU A 23 -5.21 4.08 -17.04
N GLY A 24 -5.19 3.11 -17.95
CA GLY A 24 -4.61 3.27 -19.29
C GLY A 24 -3.10 3.51 -19.32
N LEU A 25 -2.36 3.27 -18.23
CA LEU A 25 -0.90 3.35 -18.23
C LEU A 25 -0.29 2.18 -19.00
N THR A 26 0.68 2.48 -19.87
CA THR A 26 1.56 1.45 -20.42
C THR A 26 2.55 0.99 -19.32
N HIS A 27 3.16 -0.18 -19.52
CA HIS A 27 4.20 -0.62 -18.59
C HIS A 27 5.40 0.34 -18.54
N GLU A 28 5.76 0.94 -19.68
CA GLU A 28 6.83 1.94 -19.75
C GLU A 28 6.50 3.18 -18.91
N GLU A 29 5.31 3.74 -19.06
CA GLU A 29 4.86 4.90 -18.26
C GLU A 29 4.79 4.55 -16.76
N PHE A 30 4.35 3.34 -16.44
CA PHE A 30 4.28 2.85 -15.06
C PHE A 30 5.67 2.67 -14.44
N ALA A 31 6.65 2.19 -15.20
CA ALA A 31 8.02 1.97 -14.75
C ALA A 31 8.90 3.22 -14.82
N ARG A 32 8.47 4.27 -15.53
CA ARG A 32 9.26 5.48 -15.74
C ARG A 32 9.51 6.25 -14.44
N ARG A 33 10.77 6.65 -14.24
CA ARG A 33 11.21 7.51 -13.14
C ARG A 33 11.44 8.94 -13.63
N PRO A 34 11.08 9.98 -12.85
CA PRO A 34 11.28 11.38 -13.27
C PRO A 34 12.76 11.75 -13.37
N ASN A 35 13.54 11.19 -12.46
CA ASN A 35 14.97 11.39 -12.30
C ASN A 35 15.56 10.22 -11.49
N GLY A 36 16.86 10.24 -11.22
CA GLY A 36 17.58 9.19 -10.48
C GLY A 36 17.25 9.08 -8.98
N HIS A 37 16.45 9.99 -8.42
CA HIS A 37 16.10 10.02 -6.99
C HIS A 37 14.61 9.76 -6.73
N SER A 38 13.74 9.99 -7.71
CA SER A 38 12.31 9.77 -7.61
C SER A 38 11.94 8.30 -7.86
N ASN A 39 10.92 7.81 -7.17
CA ASN A 39 10.30 6.52 -7.46
C ASN A 39 9.40 6.60 -8.71
N SER A 40 9.21 5.48 -9.40
CA SER A 40 8.24 5.37 -10.50
C SER A 40 6.81 5.21 -9.96
N ILE A 41 5.80 5.42 -10.82
CA ILE A 41 4.40 5.14 -10.45
C ILE A 41 4.25 3.69 -9.98
N GLY A 42 4.90 2.76 -10.67
CA GLY A 42 4.79 1.34 -10.36
C GLY A 42 5.48 0.91 -9.08
N TRP A 43 6.62 1.54 -8.74
CA TRP A 43 7.22 1.37 -7.42
C TRP A 43 6.26 1.86 -6.32
N ILE A 44 5.69 3.06 -6.48
CA ILE A 44 4.82 3.66 -5.45
C ILE A 44 3.53 2.85 -5.29
N ALA A 45 2.87 2.46 -6.38
CA ALA A 45 1.65 1.66 -6.31
C ALA A 45 1.88 0.28 -5.66
N TRP A 46 2.98 -0.40 -6.01
CA TRP A 46 3.37 -1.64 -5.36
C TRP A 46 3.67 -1.44 -3.87
N HIS A 47 4.43 -0.40 -3.53
CA HIS A 47 4.76 -0.05 -2.14
C HIS A 47 3.50 0.21 -1.31
N MET A 48 2.53 0.97 -1.85
CA MET A 48 1.25 1.23 -1.20
C MET A 48 0.50 -0.06 -0.88
N ALA A 49 0.43 -1.00 -1.83
CA ALA A 49 -0.20 -2.30 -1.59
C ALA A 49 0.52 -3.11 -0.50
N ARG A 50 1.86 -3.09 -0.46
CA ARG A 50 2.67 -3.76 0.58
C ARG A 50 2.47 -3.11 1.96
N VAL A 51 2.39 -1.79 2.04
CA VAL A 51 2.13 -1.04 3.27
C VAL A 51 0.74 -1.39 3.80
N GLU A 52 -0.28 -1.32 2.96
CA GLU A 52 -1.65 -1.66 3.35
C GLU A 52 -1.75 -3.12 3.82
N ASP A 53 -1.13 -4.07 3.11
CA ASP A 53 -1.12 -5.49 3.50
C ASP A 53 -0.44 -5.70 4.85
N ARG A 54 0.75 -5.11 5.05
CA ARG A 54 1.48 -5.22 6.31
C ARG A 54 0.66 -4.68 7.48
N TRP A 55 0.15 -3.46 7.37
CA TRP A 55 -0.53 -2.86 8.50
C TRP A 55 -1.92 -3.47 8.76
N THR A 56 -2.66 -3.83 7.71
CA THR A 56 -3.96 -4.49 7.87
C THR A 56 -3.79 -5.93 8.33
N ASN A 57 -3.11 -6.77 7.55
CA ASN A 57 -3.14 -8.22 7.77
C ASN A 57 -2.18 -8.67 8.86
N MET A 58 -0.98 -8.09 8.93
CA MET A 58 -0.01 -8.45 9.96
C MET A 58 -0.22 -7.70 11.27
N VAL A 59 -0.48 -6.39 11.25
CA VAL A 59 -0.60 -5.60 12.49
C VAL A 59 -2.01 -5.60 13.07
N LEU A 60 -3.03 -5.17 12.32
CA LEU A 60 -4.39 -5.06 12.83
C LEU A 60 -5.07 -6.42 13.01
N ASN A 61 -4.99 -7.30 12.00
CA ASN A 61 -5.54 -8.65 12.07
C ASN A 61 -4.65 -9.64 12.83
N LYS A 62 -3.43 -9.24 13.23
CA LYS A 62 -2.44 -10.08 13.93
C LYS A 62 -2.13 -11.39 13.18
N GLY A 63 -2.20 -11.35 11.85
CA GLY A 63 -1.98 -12.48 10.96
C GLY A 63 -0.66 -12.39 10.20
N LYS A 64 -0.60 -13.03 9.03
CA LYS A 64 0.50 -12.89 8.06
C LYS A 64 0.05 -12.01 6.90
N GLN A 65 1.00 -11.39 6.21
CA GLN A 65 0.69 -10.65 4.98
C GLN A 65 0.08 -11.60 3.94
N LEU A 66 -0.84 -11.10 3.11
CA LEU A 66 -1.27 -11.83 1.92
C LEU A 66 -0.10 -12.11 1.00
N TRP A 67 0.88 -11.18 0.95
CA TRP A 67 2.14 -11.35 0.25
C TRP A 67 2.79 -12.72 0.49
N GLU A 68 2.81 -13.15 1.76
CA GLU A 68 3.46 -14.37 2.22
C GLU A 68 2.60 -15.62 2.01
N THR A 69 1.27 -15.47 2.11
CA THR A 69 0.34 -16.60 2.27
C THR A 69 -0.45 -16.96 1.01
N HIS A 70 -0.55 -16.05 0.03
CA HIS A 70 -1.40 -16.20 -1.16
C HIS A 70 -0.61 -16.28 -2.48
N GLY A 71 0.71 -16.54 -2.39
CA GLY A 71 1.61 -16.71 -3.52
C GLY A 71 1.85 -15.43 -4.33
N TRP A 72 1.56 -14.25 -3.77
CA TRP A 72 1.71 -12.99 -4.48
C TRP A 72 3.16 -12.68 -4.84
N ALA A 73 4.11 -13.01 -3.95
CA ALA A 73 5.54 -12.90 -4.24
C ALA A 73 5.94 -13.62 -5.53
N GLU A 74 5.50 -14.88 -5.68
CA GLU A 74 5.76 -15.70 -6.86
C GLU A 74 5.03 -15.16 -8.10
N LYS A 75 3.72 -14.86 -7.97
CA LYS A 75 2.91 -14.30 -9.07
C LYS A 75 3.48 -13.00 -9.64
N ILE A 76 4.12 -12.20 -8.80
CA ILE A 76 4.75 -10.92 -9.17
C ILE A 76 6.22 -11.09 -9.57
N GLY A 77 6.85 -12.22 -9.24
CA GLY A 77 8.27 -12.47 -9.53
C GLY A 77 9.21 -11.70 -8.60
N MET A 78 8.85 -11.56 -7.32
CA MET A 78 9.62 -10.85 -6.30
C MET A 78 9.96 -11.74 -5.10
N PRO A 79 10.96 -11.37 -4.29
CA PRO A 79 11.30 -12.11 -3.07
C PRO A 79 10.08 -12.29 -2.15
N ASN A 80 9.89 -13.51 -1.66
CA ASN A 80 8.91 -13.81 -0.63
C ASN A 80 9.44 -13.39 0.76
N ASP A 81 9.73 -12.10 0.90
CA ASP A 81 10.18 -11.48 2.14
C ASP A 81 9.13 -10.47 2.62
N PRO A 82 8.57 -10.64 3.84
CA PRO A 82 7.65 -9.67 4.43
C PRO A 82 8.26 -8.27 4.58
N ASN A 83 9.59 -8.18 4.65
CA ASN A 83 10.35 -6.93 4.78
C ASN A 83 10.68 -6.26 3.45
N TYR A 84 10.59 -6.97 2.33
CA TYR A 84 10.79 -6.41 1.00
C TYR A 84 9.56 -5.61 0.55
N SER A 85 9.34 -4.45 1.17
CA SER A 85 8.16 -3.59 0.93
C SER A 85 8.50 -2.24 0.30
N GLY A 86 9.78 -1.95 0.02
CA GLY A 86 10.23 -0.64 -0.46
C GLY A 86 10.64 0.33 0.66
N GLY A 87 10.19 0.11 1.89
CA GLY A 87 10.60 0.91 3.04
C GLY A 87 12.11 0.83 3.27
N GLY A 88 12.79 1.98 3.29
CA GLY A 88 14.23 2.07 3.51
C GLY A 88 15.10 1.69 2.30
N MET A 89 14.52 1.50 1.11
CA MET A 89 15.33 1.30 -0.10
C MET A 89 16.14 2.56 -0.43
N THR A 90 17.43 2.37 -0.67
CA THR A 90 18.35 3.40 -1.19
C THR A 90 18.05 3.71 -2.66
N PRO A 91 18.51 4.88 -3.18
CA PRO A 91 18.38 5.19 -4.60
C PRO A 91 18.94 4.10 -5.54
N ASP A 92 20.05 3.46 -5.17
CA ASP A 92 20.66 2.38 -5.93
C ASP A 92 19.79 1.11 -5.94
N GLN A 93 19.19 0.77 -4.79
CA GLN A 93 18.23 -0.33 -4.71
C GLN A 93 16.97 -0.04 -5.54
N VAL A 94 16.47 1.20 -5.51
CA VAL A 94 15.34 1.62 -6.37
C VAL A 94 15.74 1.57 -7.85
N GLN A 95 16.99 1.88 -8.21
CA GLN A 95 17.46 1.76 -9.59
C GLN A 95 17.48 0.32 -10.09
N LEU A 96 17.74 -0.65 -9.22
CA LEU A 96 17.71 -2.09 -9.53
C LEU A 96 16.31 -2.69 -9.43
N PHE A 97 15.32 -1.94 -8.94
CA PHE A 97 13.96 -2.42 -8.79
C PHE A 97 13.31 -2.71 -10.15
N LYS A 98 12.90 -3.95 -10.33
CA LYS A 98 12.10 -4.37 -11.49
C LYS A 98 10.64 -4.09 -11.22
N THR A 99 10.09 -3.11 -11.93
CA THR A 99 8.67 -2.74 -11.79
C THR A 99 7.78 -3.90 -12.25
N PRO A 100 6.81 -4.37 -11.43
CA PRO A 100 5.85 -5.38 -11.86
C PRO A 100 4.95 -4.92 -13.00
N ALA A 101 4.23 -5.86 -13.63
CA ALA A 101 3.17 -5.47 -14.56
C ALA A 101 2.05 -4.71 -13.82
N VAL A 102 1.45 -3.72 -14.48
CA VAL A 102 0.38 -2.87 -13.91
C VAL A 102 -0.74 -3.74 -13.33
N GLN A 103 -1.18 -4.75 -14.10
CA GLN A 103 -2.27 -5.63 -13.70
C GLN A 103 -1.93 -6.48 -12.47
N GLN A 104 -0.69 -6.98 -12.36
CA GLN A 104 -0.28 -7.75 -11.18
C GLN A 104 -0.35 -6.92 -9.90
N VAL A 105 0.02 -5.63 -9.96
CA VAL A 105 -0.11 -4.71 -8.81
C VAL A 105 -1.57 -4.44 -8.49
N LYS A 106 -2.41 -4.18 -9.50
CA LYS A 106 -3.86 -3.95 -9.32
C LYS A 106 -4.54 -5.17 -8.69
N ASP A 107 -4.22 -6.37 -9.16
CA ASP A 107 -4.81 -7.62 -8.65
C ASP A 107 -4.41 -7.89 -7.20
N TYR A 108 -3.11 -7.75 -6.89
CA TYR A 108 -2.62 -7.89 -5.51
C TYR A 108 -3.27 -6.87 -4.58
N TRP A 109 -3.28 -5.60 -4.98
CA TRP A 109 -3.86 -4.56 -4.15
C TRP A 109 -5.36 -4.77 -3.95
N SER A 110 -6.10 -5.19 -4.98
CA SER A 110 -7.52 -5.55 -4.85
C SER A 110 -7.77 -6.60 -3.77
N ALA A 111 -6.94 -7.65 -3.70
CA ALA A 111 -7.03 -8.66 -2.64
C ALA A 111 -6.75 -8.08 -1.25
N VAL A 112 -5.74 -7.21 -1.13
CA VAL A 112 -5.45 -6.49 0.13
C VAL A 112 -6.63 -5.62 0.55
N ARG A 113 -7.21 -4.85 -0.38
CA ARG A 113 -8.35 -3.97 -0.12
C ARG A 113 -9.57 -4.74 0.41
N ALA A 114 -9.81 -5.97 -0.09
CA ALA A 114 -10.87 -6.82 0.43
C ALA A 114 -10.66 -7.13 1.93
N THR A 115 -9.45 -7.53 2.31
CA THR A 115 -9.11 -7.76 3.73
C THR A 115 -9.13 -6.50 4.58
N THR A 116 -8.76 -5.34 4.01
CA THR A 116 -8.87 -4.03 4.68
C THR A 116 -10.32 -3.71 4.99
N LYS A 117 -11.24 -3.89 4.03
CA LYS A 117 -12.67 -3.68 4.27
C LYS A 117 -13.22 -4.59 5.37
N GLU A 118 -12.86 -5.86 5.36
CA GLU A 118 -13.28 -6.82 6.39
C GLU A 118 -12.71 -6.48 7.77
N CYS A 119 -11.47 -6.01 7.84
CA CYS A 119 -10.83 -5.56 9.08
C CYS A 119 -11.58 -4.36 9.67
N TYR A 120 -11.82 -3.33 8.86
CA TYR A 120 -12.45 -2.08 9.31
C TYR A 120 -13.93 -2.24 9.68
N ALA A 121 -14.64 -3.16 9.01
CA ALA A 121 -16.04 -3.48 9.35
C ALA A 121 -16.20 -4.03 10.79
N LYS A 122 -15.16 -4.70 11.31
CA LYS A 122 -15.16 -5.30 12.65
C LYS A 122 -14.71 -4.33 13.76
N LEU A 123 -14.18 -3.16 13.40
CA LEU A 123 -13.70 -2.20 14.38
C LEU A 123 -14.85 -1.65 15.24
N THR A 124 -14.57 -1.49 16.52
CA THR A 124 -15.43 -0.82 17.49
C THR A 124 -14.66 0.33 18.15
N PRO A 125 -15.34 1.35 18.72
CA PRO A 125 -14.66 2.47 19.35
C PRO A 125 -13.66 2.05 20.45
N SER A 126 -13.99 1.04 21.26
CA SER A 126 -13.12 0.54 22.33
C SER A 126 -11.86 -0.17 21.81
N MET A 127 -11.87 -0.66 20.57
CA MET A 127 -10.69 -1.27 19.96
C MET A 127 -9.62 -0.23 19.62
N LEU A 128 -9.97 1.04 19.43
CA LEU A 128 -9.02 2.09 19.04
C LEU A 128 -7.92 2.31 20.09
N ASP A 129 -8.22 2.10 21.36
CA ASP A 129 -7.27 2.20 22.47
C ASP A 129 -6.49 0.90 22.76
N GLN A 130 -6.79 -0.19 22.05
CA GLN A 130 -6.07 -1.45 22.23
C GLN A 130 -4.65 -1.36 21.66
N MET A 131 -3.71 -1.95 22.39
CA MET A 131 -2.31 -2.03 21.96
C MET A 131 -2.12 -3.18 20.96
N VAL A 132 -1.36 -2.90 19.90
CA VAL A 132 -0.93 -3.87 18.90
C VAL A 132 0.59 -3.84 18.76
N GLN A 133 1.16 -5.02 18.54
CA GLN A 133 2.59 -5.17 18.26
C GLN A 133 2.88 -4.70 16.84
N THR A 134 3.96 -3.94 16.67
CA THR A 134 4.45 -3.55 15.35
C THR A 134 5.79 -4.23 15.07
N PRO A 135 6.15 -4.47 13.80
CA PRO A 135 7.46 -5.02 13.46
C PRO A 135 8.63 -4.11 13.86
N PHE A 136 8.37 -2.86 14.22
CA PHE A 136 9.38 -1.85 14.56
C PHE A 136 9.44 -1.60 16.09
N ARG A 137 9.58 -2.68 16.87
CA ARG A 137 9.87 -2.74 18.34
C ARG A 137 9.09 -1.78 19.28
N ARG A 138 8.04 -1.11 18.82
CA ARG A 138 7.17 -0.23 19.61
C ARG A 138 5.73 -0.70 19.47
N GLU A 139 5.05 -0.84 20.60
CA GLU A 139 3.60 -1.04 20.60
C GLU A 139 2.89 0.27 20.25
N LEU A 140 1.83 0.18 19.46
CA LEU A 140 0.99 1.31 19.07
C LEU A 140 -0.47 1.02 19.42
N LYS A 141 -1.27 2.05 19.64
CA LYS A 141 -2.72 1.86 19.68
C LYS A 141 -3.25 1.56 18.28
N VAL A 142 -4.34 0.82 18.16
CA VAL A 142 -5.03 0.60 16.88
C VAL A 142 -5.36 1.94 16.20
N GLY A 143 -5.81 2.95 16.95
CA GLY A 143 -6.06 4.28 16.41
C GLY A 143 -4.83 4.96 15.79
N ASP A 144 -3.64 4.78 16.41
CA ASP A 144 -2.39 5.31 15.89
C ASP A 144 -2.01 4.64 14.56
N VAL A 145 -2.20 3.31 14.48
CA VAL A 145 -1.96 2.54 13.24
C VAL A 145 -2.87 3.02 12.12
N ILE A 146 -4.18 3.14 12.39
CA ILE A 146 -5.16 3.61 11.38
C ILE A 146 -4.77 5.02 10.89
N SER A 147 -4.46 5.94 11.81
CA SER A 147 -4.05 7.30 11.45
C SER A 147 -2.78 7.32 10.60
N HIS A 148 -1.77 6.54 10.97
CA HIS A 148 -0.50 6.45 10.26
C HIS A 148 -0.69 5.96 8.82
N VAL A 149 -1.38 4.83 8.64
CA VAL A 149 -1.55 4.20 7.32
C VAL A 149 -2.37 5.07 6.39
N LEU A 150 -3.44 5.71 6.91
CA LEU A 150 -4.22 6.65 6.11
C LEU A 150 -3.38 7.85 5.65
N CYS A 151 -2.51 8.39 6.52
CA CYS A 151 -1.64 9.50 6.16
C CYS A 151 -0.62 9.10 5.08
N GLU A 152 0.08 7.99 5.28
CA GLU A 152 1.09 7.46 4.36
C GLU A 152 0.50 7.16 2.97
N LEU A 153 -0.60 6.40 2.90
CA LEU A 153 -1.20 6.03 1.63
C LEU A 153 -1.78 7.25 0.88
N ASN A 154 -2.33 8.25 1.58
CA ASN A 154 -2.80 9.46 0.91
C ASN A 154 -1.64 10.30 0.33
N GLN A 155 -0.50 10.37 1.03
CA GLN A 155 0.70 11.05 0.49
C GLN A 155 1.16 10.38 -0.81
N HIS A 156 1.24 9.04 -0.82
CA HIS A 156 1.65 8.28 -2.00
C HIS A 156 0.61 8.31 -3.13
N ALA A 157 -0.68 8.33 -2.83
CA ALA A 157 -1.72 8.53 -3.84
C ALA A 157 -1.57 9.87 -4.57
N GLY A 158 -1.24 10.93 -3.83
CA GLY A 158 -0.91 12.24 -4.40
C GLY A 158 0.32 12.20 -5.32
N GLN A 159 1.38 11.48 -4.91
CA GLN A 159 2.57 11.29 -5.74
C GLN A 159 2.24 10.54 -7.04
N VAL A 160 1.46 9.46 -6.97
CA VAL A 160 1.02 8.69 -8.16
C VAL A 160 0.21 9.57 -9.11
N ALA A 161 -0.78 10.32 -8.59
CA ALA A 161 -1.60 11.22 -9.39
C ALA A 161 -0.77 12.35 -10.03
N TYR A 162 0.17 12.93 -9.29
CA TYR A 162 1.08 13.95 -9.81
C TYR A 162 1.95 13.41 -10.94
N LEU A 163 2.57 12.25 -10.76
CA LEU A 163 3.40 11.61 -11.79
C LEU A 163 2.58 11.24 -13.03
N ARG A 164 1.35 10.76 -12.85
CA ARG A 164 0.44 10.46 -13.96
C ARG A 164 0.15 11.71 -14.81
N GLY A 165 -0.10 12.85 -14.17
CA GLY A 165 -0.29 14.13 -14.85
C GLY A 165 1.00 14.64 -15.48
N TYR A 166 2.14 14.46 -14.82
CA TYR A 166 3.45 14.85 -15.37
C TYR A 166 3.82 14.08 -16.65
N TYR A 167 3.48 12.78 -16.73
CA TYR A 167 3.82 11.96 -17.89
C TYR A 167 2.77 11.92 -18.99
N LYS A 168 1.48 12.06 -18.64
CA LYS A 168 0.35 11.78 -19.53
C LYS A 168 -0.87 12.65 -19.22
N GLY A 169 -0.65 13.80 -18.58
CA GLY A 169 -1.68 14.83 -18.32
C GLY A 169 -1.81 15.83 -19.45
#